data_AF-A0A095VP10-F1
#
_entry.id   AF-A0A095VP10-F1
#
_cell.length_a   1.000
_cell.length_b   1.000
_cell.length_c   1.000
_cell.angle_alpha   90.00
_cell.angle_beta   90.00
_cell.angle_gamma   90.00
#
_symmetry.space_group_name_H-M   'P 1'
#
loop_
_entity.id
_entity.type
_entity.pdbx_description
1 polymer ?
#
loop_
_entity_poly.entity_id
_entity_poly.type
_entity_poly.pdbx_seq_one_letter_code
_entity_poly.pdbx_strand_id
1 'polypeptide(L)'
;MDRDPAALAVAGDNARRLGFGGIRFLASDWFAGLAGETFDLVVSNPPYLASDDPHLAGPELAHEPRRALVAGPTGLEDLSRLAAAAPVQLAPGGWLLLEHGAEQGEAVRGLLAAAGFGAVATHRDLAGLERVSGGLCHAQ
;
A
#
# COMPACT_ATOMS: atom_id res chain seq x y z
N MET A 1 1.05 -6.27 8.21
CA MET A 1 1.82 -7.38 7.59
C MET A 1 3.04 -6.78 6.93
N ASP A 2 4.12 -7.54 6.80
CA ASP A 2 5.32 -7.13 6.05
C ASP A 2 6.08 -8.39 5.61
N ARG A 3 6.82 -8.31 4.51
CA ARG A 3 7.69 -9.41 4.05
C ARG A 3 9.02 -9.45 4.81
N ASP A 4 9.38 -8.34 5.47
CA ASP A 4 10.60 -8.20 6.25
C ASP A 4 10.33 -8.47 7.75
N PRO A 5 10.87 -9.56 8.32
CA PRO A 5 10.75 -9.84 9.74
C PRO A 5 11.32 -8.74 10.64
N ALA A 6 12.35 -8.00 10.19
CA ALA A 6 12.92 -6.90 10.95
C ALA A 6 11.95 -5.72 11.05
N ALA A 7 11.23 -5.40 9.97
CA ALA A 7 10.19 -4.37 9.97
C ALA A 7 9.05 -4.74 10.94
N LEU A 8 8.65 -6.03 10.98
CA LEU A 8 7.65 -6.51 11.95
C LEU A 8 8.13 -6.40 13.40
N ALA A 9 9.40 -6.67 13.67
CA ALA A 9 9.97 -6.49 15.01
C ALA A 9 9.90 -5.03 15.47
N VAL A 10 10.30 -4.10 14.59
CA VAL A 10 10.19 -2.65 14.84
C VAL A 10 8.73 -2.23 15.07
N ALA A 11 7.80 -2.73 14.26
CA ALA A 11 6.38 -2.43 14.41
C ALA A 11 5.80 -2.98 15.73
N GLY A 12 6.21 -4.19 16.12
CA GLY A 12 5.85 -4.78 17.41
C GLY A 12 6.38 -3.99 18.60
N ASP A 13 7.62 -3.52 18.54
CA ASP A 13 8.22 -2.67 19.57
C ASP A 13 7.50 -1.32 19.69
N ASN A 14 7.12 -0.72 18.57
CA ASN A 14 6.31 0.49 18.54
C ASN A 14 4.95 0.29 19.20
N ALA A 15 4.25 -0.80 18.88
CA ALA A 15 2.96 -1.12 19.50
C ALA A 15 3.09 -1.30 21.02
N ARG A 16 4.12 -2.02 21.48
CA ARG A 16 4.40 -2.18 22.93
C ARG A 16 4.68 -0.84 23.61
N ARG A 17 5.54 -0.01 23.01
CA ARG A 17 5.93 1.30 23.57
C ARG A 17 4.75 2.26 23.70
N LEU A 18 3.83 2.22 22.73
CA LEU A 18 2.66 3.09 22.67
C LEU A 18 1.44 2.52 23.41
N GLY A 19 1.53 1.28 23.93
CA GLY A 19 0.44 0.63 24.67
C GLY A 19 -0.72 0.15 23.80
N PHE A 20 -0.49 -0.07 22.50
CA PHE A 20 -1.53 -0.58 21.60
C PHE A 20 -1.65 -2.10 21.69
N GLY A 21 -2.86 -2.59 22.01
CA GLY A 21 -3.23 -4.00 21.98
C GLY A 21 -4.11 -4.35 20.76
N GLY A 22 -4.39 -5.64 20.57
CA GLY A 22 -5.28 -6.12 19.50
C GLY A 22 -4.67 -6.11 18.09
N ILE A 23 -3.34 -5.97 17.97
CA ILE A 23 -2.64 -5.96 16.69
C ILE A 23 -2.04 -7.35 16.43
N ARG A 24 -2.31 -7.92 15.26
CA ARG A 24 -1.65 -9.14 14.78
C ARG A 24 -0.60 -8.78 13.72
N PHE A 25 0.65 -9.11 14.03
CA PHE A 25 1.77 -8.99 13.09
C PHE A 25 1.92 -10.29 12.29
N LEU A 26 2.08 -10.16 10.98
CA LEU A 26 2.15 -11.30 10.06
C LEU A 26 3.27 -11.08 9.04
N ALA A 27 4.18 -12.06 8.96
CA ALA A 27 5.18 -12.14 7.90
C ALA A 27 4.51 -12.65 6.61
N SER A 28 4.42 -11.81 5.60
CA SER A 28 3.75 -12.15 4.35
C SER A 28 4.19 -11.27 3.19
N ASP A 29 4.27 -11.87 1.99
CA ASP A 29 4.32 -11.11 0.74
C ASP A 29 2.90 -10.72 0.35
N TRP A 30 2.55 -9.47 0.61
CA TRP A 30 1.20 -8.94 0.41
C TRP A 30 0.13 -9.86 1.04
N PHE A 31 -0.86 -10.28 0.25
CA PHE A 31 -1.98 -11.08 0.72
C PHE A 31 -1.71 -12.59 0.80
N ALA A 32 -0.50 -13.07 0.46
CA ALA A 32 -0.21 -14.50 0.32
C ALA A 32 -0.43 -15.31 1.61
N GLY A 33 -0.26 -14.68 2.78
CA GLY A 33 -0.35 -15.32 4.08
C GLY A 33 -1.71 -15.21 4.76
N LEU A 34 -2.72 -14.64 4.10
CA LEU A 34 -4.00 -14.30 4.73
C LEU A 34 -5.04 -15.43 4.70
N ALA A 35 -4.75 -16.58 4.07
CA ALA A 35 -5.57 -17.79 4.15
C ALA A 35 -7.10 -17.61 3.96
N GLY A 36 -7.53 -16.63 3.14
CA GLY A 36 -8.94 -16.32 2.88
C GLY A 36 -9.61 -15.37 3.89
N GLU A 37 -8.84 -14.77 4.81
CA GLU A 37 -9.31 -13.68 5.65
C GLU A 37 -9.71 -12.46 4.80
N THR A 38 -10.82 -11.82 5.18
CA THR A 38 -11.33 -10.60 4.55
C THR A 38 -11.38 -9.46 5.55
N PHE A 39 -11.31 -8.23 5.04
CA PHE A 39 -11.20 -7.01 5.84
C PHE A 39 -12.20 -5.95 5.38
N ASP A 40 -12.68 -5.12 6.31
CA ASP A 40 -13.49 -3.95 5.97
C ASP A 40 -12.65 -2.82 5.36
N LEU A 41 -11.34 -2.80 5.66
CA LEU A 41 -10.41 -1.79 5.16
C LEU A 41 -9.02 -2.40 4.99
N VAL A 42 -8.45 -2.22 3.81
CA VAL A 42 -7.04 -2.45 3.51
C VAL A 42 -6.39 -1.12 3.21
N VAL A 43 -5.32 -0.81 3.95
CA VAL A 43 -4.46 0.35 3.74
C VAL A 43 -3.05 -0.13 3.40
N SER A 44 -2.39 0.54 2.46
CA SER A 44 -0.99 0.26 2.17
C SER A 44 -0.25 1.53 1.75
N ASN A 45 0.98 1.65 2.23
CA ASN A 45 2.00 2.51 1.66
C ASN A 45 3.07 1.61 1.02
N PRO A 46 2.82 1.10 -0.20
CA PRO A 46 3.76 0.23 -0.88
C PRO A 46 4.93 1.04 -1.45
N PRO A 47 6.03 0.37 -1.85
CA PRO A 47 7.02 0.98 -2.74
C PRO A 47 6.33 1.53 -4.00
N TYR A 48 6.75 2.71 -4.45
CA TYR A 48 6.15 3.37 -5.62
C TYR A 48 7.15 4.11 -6.51
N LEU A 49 8.46 4.05 -6.20
CA LEU A 49 9.49 4.63 -7.05
C LEU A 49 9.83 3.69 -8.21
N ALA A 50 10.09 4.29 -9.36
CA ALA A 50 10.67 3.60 -10.51
C ALA A 50 12.12 3.18 -10.20
N SER A 51 12.61 2.17 -10.91
CA SER A 51 13.95 1.59 -10.67
C SER A 51 15.09 2.55 -11.04
N ASP A 52 14.81 3.50 -11.93
CA ASP A 52 15.70 4.55 -12.40
C ASP A 52 15.36 5.93 -11.82
N ASP A 53 14.50 5.99 -10.78
CA ASP A 53 14.08 7.26 -10.20
C ASP A 53 15.29 8.05 -9.63
N PRO A 54 15.51 9.31 -10.05
CA PRO A 54 16.66 10.09 -9.63
C PRO A 54 16.68 10.38 -8.12
N HIS A 55 15.53 10.36 -7.44
CA HIS A 55 15.44 10.60 -6.00
C HIS A 55 16.12 9.47 -5.20
N LEU A 56 16.28 8.27 -5.76
CA LEU A 56 16.99 7.15 -5.12
C LEU A 56 18.45 7.46 -4.80
N ALA A 57 19.06 8.43 -5.49
CA ALA A 57 20.42 8.88 -5.23
C ALA A 57 20.50 9.98 -4.14
N GLY A 58 19.35 10.44 -3.63
CA GLY A 58 19.27 11.48 -2.62
C GLY A 58 19.79 11.02 -1.25
N PRO A 59 20.39 11.93 -0.45
CA PRO A 59 20.92 11.59 0.87
C PRO A 59 19.83 11.14 1.85
N GLU A 60 18.59 11.57 1.63
CA GLU A 60 17.43 11.25 2.47
C GLU A 60 17.01 9.77 2.36
N LEU A 61 17.25 9.16 1.20
CA LEU A 61 16.89 7.76 0.92
C LEU A 61 18.10 6.81 1.04
N ALA A 62 19.28 7.33 1.38
CA ALA A 62 20.51 6.55 1.42
C ALA A 62 20.51 5.43 2.49
N HIS A 63 19.71 5.60 3.54
CA HIS A 63 19.58 4.63 4.63
C HIS A 63 18.36 3.71 4.50
N GLU A 64 17.48 3.98 3.53
CA GLU A 64 16.27 3.20 3.32
C GLU A 64 16.58 1.98 2.45
N PRO A 65 16.10 0.78 2.81
CA PRO A 65 16.33 -0.41 2.01
C PRO A 65 15.61 -0.27 0.67
N ARG A 66 16.32 -0.47 -0.45
CA ARG A 66 15.75 -0.29 -1.82
C ARG A 66 14.40 -0.98 -2.03
N ARG A 67 14.18 -2.13 -1.39
CA ARG A 67 12.90 -2.87 -1.43
C ARG A 67 11.69 -2.14 -0.86
N ALA A 68 11.90 -1.17 0.02
CA ALA A 68 10.84 -0.34 0.59
C ALA A 68 10.53 0.87 -0.30
N LEU A 69 11.38 1.14 -1.29
CA LEU A 69 11.29 2.32 -2.15
C LEU A 69 10.88 1.99 -3.58
N VAL A 70 11.52 0.98 -4.17
CA VAL A 70 11.39 0.65 -5.60
C VAL A 70 10.31 -0.41 -5.81
N ALA A 71 9.29 -0.06 -6.58
CA ALA A 71 8.23 -0.98 -7.00
C ALA A 71 8.62 -1.79 -8.24
N GLY A 72 9.38 -1.20 -9.15
CA GLY A 72 9.72 -1.83 -10.43
C GLY A 72 10.12 -0.81 -11.48
N PRO A 73 10.04 -1.14 -12.78
CA PRO A 73 10.41 -0.22 -13.85
C PRO A 73 9.60 1.08 -13.88
N THR A 74 8.30 1.03 -13.59
CA THR A 74 7.41 2.19 -13.71
C THR A 74 7.06 2.82 -12.36
N GLY A 75 7.30 2.12 -11.26
CA GLY A 75 6.85 2.52 -9.92
C GLY A 75 5.38 2.20 -9.65
N LEU A 76 4.68 1.55 -10.59
CA LEU A 76 3.27 1.16 -10.45
C LEU A 76 3.08 -0.34 -10.19
N GLU A 77 4.14 -1.15 -10.21
CA GLU A 77 4.05 -2.60 -10.20
C GLU A 77 3.39 -3.14 -8.92
N ASP A 78 3.84 -2.71 -7.74
CA ASP A 78 3.26 -3.12 -6.47
C ASP A 78 1.85 -2.55 -6.26
N LEU A 79 1.61 -1.30 -6.70
CA LEU A 79 0.28 -0.67 -6.70
C LEU A 79 -0.72 -1.45 -7.55
N SER A 80 -0.31 -1.87 -8.75
CA SER A 80 -1.11 -2.70 -9.65
C SER A 80 -1.39 -4.07 -9.06
N ARG A 81 -0.37 -4.73 -8.49
CA ARG A 81 -0.52 -6.03 -7.82
C ARG A 81 -1.53 -5.95 -6.66
N LEU A 82 -1.46 -4.90 -5.84
CA LEU A 82 -2.38 -4.68 -4.74
C LEU A 82 -3.81 -4.40 -5.23
N ALA A 83 -3.98 -3.48 -6.18
CA ALA A 83 -5.30 -3.16 -6.72
C ALA A 83 -5.99 -4.39 -7.32
N ALA A 84 -5.25 -5.23 -8.05
CA ALA A 84 -5.79 -6.44 -8.65
C ALA A 84 -6.15 -7.54 -7.62
N ALA A 85 -5.38 -7.67 -6.54
CA ALA A 85 -5.56 -8.74 -5.56
C ALA A 85 -6.46 -8.37 -4.37
N ALA A 86 -6.68 -7.09 -4.10
CA ALA A 86 -7.48 -6.62 -2.97
C ALA A 86 -8.96 -7.04 -2.99
N PRO A 87 -9.67 -7.12 -4.14
CA PRO A 87 -11.10 -7.45 -4.14
C PRO A 87 -11.46 -8.76 -3.43
N VAL A 88 -10.60 -9.78 -3.53
CA VAL A 88 -10.84 -11.07 -2.85
C VAL A 88 -10.60 -11.02 -1.35
N GLN A 89 -9.84 -10.02 -0.88
CA GLN A 89 -9.48 -9.84 0.53
C GLN A 89 -10.32 -8.76 1.22
N LEU A 90 -11.30 -8.19 0.53
CA LEU A 90 -12.21 -7.21 1.09
C LEU A 90 -13.59 -7.82 1.31
N ALA A 91 -14.18 -7.50 2.46
CA ALA A 91 -15.59 -7.76 2.67
C ALA A 91 -16.44 -6.92 1.69
N PRO A 92 -17.68 -7.34 1.37
CA PRO A 92 -18.61 -6.51 0.64
C PRO A 92 -18.76 -5.11 1.28
N GLY A 93 -18.50 -4.05 0.51
CA GLY A 93 -18.50 -2.68 1.03
C GLY A 93 -17.18 -2.25 1.69
N GLY A 94 -16.15 -3.09 1.64
CA GLY A 94 -14.82 -2.78 2.15
C GLY A 94 -14.05 -1.81 1.26
N TRP A 95 -13.02 -1.16 1.81
CA TRP A 95 -12.23 -0.14 1.12
C TRP A 95 -10.78 -0.54 0.92
N LEU A 96 -10.22 -0.13 -0.22
CA LEU A 96 -8.77 -0.13 -0.46
C LEU A 96 -8.27 1.33 -0.52
N LEU A 97 -7.24 1.66 0.26
CA LEU A 97 -6.53 2.93 0.18
C LEU A 97 -5.03 2.68 -0.04
N LEU A 98 -4.47 3.27 -1.09
CA LEU A 98 -3.07 3.12 -1.49
C LEU A 98 -2.37 4.48 -1.50
N GLU A 99 -1.29 4.60 -0.75
CA GLU A 99 -0.36 5.73 -0.90
C GLU A 99 0.46 5.58 -2.19
N HIS A 100 0.75 6.69 -2.85
CA HIS A 100 1.55 6.74 -4.07
C HIS A 100 2.32 8.07 -4.19
N GLY A 101 3.19 8.18 -5.20
CA GLY A 101 3.87 9.41 -5.58
C GLY A 101 2.93 10.48 -6.12
N ALA A 102 3.34 11.75 -6.03
CA ALA A 102 2.48 12.91 -6.32
C ALA A 102 1.89 12.94 -7.74
N GLU A 103 2.57 12.33 -8.71
CA GLU A 103 2.16 12.30 -10.12
C GLU A 103 1.42 11.02 -10.52
N GLN A 104 1.33 10.04 -9.61
CA GLN A 104 0.78 8.71 -9.92
C GLN A 104 -0.75 8.61 -9.71
N GLY A 105 -1.40 9.64 -9.16
CA GLY A 105 -2.80 9.53 -8.75
C GLY A 105 -3.76 9.17 -9.89
N GLU A 106 -3.58 9.72 -11.09
CA GLU A 106 -4.38 9.33 -12.25
C GLU A 106 -4.20 7.85 -12.62
N ALA A 107 -2.96 7.38 -12.67
CA ALA A 107 -2.65 5.99 -12.98
C ALA A 107 -3.24 5.03 -11.93
N VAL A 108 -3.12 5.36 -10.64
CA VAL A 108 -3.66 4.53 -9.54
C VAL A 108 -5.19 4.50 -9.58
N ARG A 109 -5.86 5.63 -9.86
CA ARG A 109 -7.32 5.62 -10.10
C ARG A 109 -7.71 4.71 -11.26
N GLY A 110 -6.92 4.71 -12.34
CA GLY A 110 -7.10 3.80 -13.47
C GLY A 110 -6.98 2.32 -13.08
N LEU A 111 -5.97 1.98 -12.27
CA LEU A 111 -5.79 0.62 -11.75
C LEU A 111 -6.97 0.16 -10.87
N LEU A 112 -7.44 1.03 -9.98
CA LEU A 112 -8.59 0.77 -9.12
C LEU A 112 -9.88 0.55 -9.93
N ALA A 113 -10.15 1.42 -10.91
CA ALA A 113 -11.30 1.28 -11.79
C ALA A 113 -11.24 -0.01 -12.62
N ALA A 114 -10.06 -0.37 -13.15
CA ALA A 114 -9.85 -1.62 -13.89
C ALA A 114 -10.04 -2.87 -13.02
N ALA A 115 -9.75 -2.77 -11.72
CA ALA A 115 -10.00 -3.83 -10.74
C ALA A 115 -11.46 -3.88 -10.24
N GLY A 116 -12.34 -3.01 -10.74
CA GLY A 116 -13.78 -3.01 -10.43
C GLY A 116 -14.16 -2.25 -9.17
N PHE A 117 -13.27 -1.45 -8.59
CA PHE A 117 -13.61 -0.58 -7.48
C PHE A 117 -14.53 0.55 -7.92
N GLY A 118 -15.53 0.85 -7.09
CA GLY A 118 -16.36 2.05 -7.21
C GLY A 118 -15.85 3.18 -6.32
N ALA A 119 -16.54 4.33 -6.38
CA ALA A 119 -16.23 5.52 -5.57
C ALA A 119 -14.72 5.90 -5.59
N VAL A 120 -14.06 5.67 -6.72
CA VAL A 120 -12.63 5.87 -6.87
C VAL A 120 -12.30 7.36 -6.75
N ALA A 121 -11.42 7.70 -5.81
CA ALA A 121 -11.03 9.07 -5.53
C ALA A 121 -9.56 9.16 -5.12
N THR A 122 -9.02 10.37 -5.19
CA THR A 122 -7.67 10.70 -4.71
C THR A 122 -7.72 11.84 -3.72
N HIS A 123 -7.02 11.66 -2.61
CA HIS A 123 -6.86 12.60 -1.53
C HIS A 123 -5.48 13.22 -1.56
N ARG A 124 -5.43 14.49 -1.20
CA ARG A 124 -4.19 15.27 -1.13
C ARG A 124 -3.65 15.28 0.31
N ASP A 125 -2.33 15.33 0.44
CA ASP A 125 -1.66 15.55 1.72
C ASP A 125 -1.73 17.03 2.16
N LEU A 126 -1.11 17.35 3.30
CA LEU A 126 -1.10 18.71 3.85
C LEU A 126 -0.33 19.72 2.98
N ALA A 127 0.52 19.24 2.06
CA ALA A 127 1.21 20.08 1.08
C ALA A 127 0.38 20.30 -0.19
N GLY A 128 -0.83 19.71 -0.27
CA GLY A 128 -1.72 19.83 -1.41
C GLY A 128 -1.36 18.93 -2.59
N LEU A 129 -0.44 17.98 -2.40
CA LEU A 129 -0.03 17.00 -3.41
C LEU A 129 -0.92 15.76 -3.33
N GLU A 130 -1.25 15.16 -4.47
CA GLU A 130 -1.96 13.88 -4.48
C GLU A 130 -1.11 12.82 -3.75
N ARG A 131 -1.73 12.06 -2.84
CA ARG A 131 -0.98 11.14 -1.98
C ARG A 131 -1.64 9.79 -1.83
N VAL A 132 -2.96 9.77 -1.67
CA VAL A 132 -3.70 8.53 -1.41
C VAL A 132 -4.81 8.39 -2.43
N SER A 133 -4.84 7.28 -3.15
CA SER A 133 -5.97 6.92 -4.00
C SER A 133 -6.65 5.67 -3.46
N GLY A 134 -7.97 5.63 -3.55
CA GLY A 134 -8.73 4.52 -3.01
C GLY A 134 -10.11 4.38 -3.61
N GLY A 135 -10.76 3.26 -3.31
CA GLY A 135 -12.09 2.93 -3.81
C GLY A 135 -12.80 1.89 -2.95
N LEU A 136 -14.11 1.81 -3.17
CA LEU A 136 -15.03 0.88 -2.52
C LEU A 136 -15.14 -0.42 -3.32
N CYS A 137 -14.93 -1.56 -2.66
CA CYS A 137 -15.21 -2.86 -3.24
C CYS A 137 -16.71 -3.12 -3.22
N HIS A 138 -17.31 -3.26 -4.40
CA HIS A 138 -18.67 -3.75 -4.52
C HIS A 138 -18.73 -5.24 -4.15
N ALA A 139 -19.84 -5.69 -3.59
CA ALA A 139 -20.10 -7.12 -3.38
C ALA A 139 -19.99 -7.85 -4.73
N GLN A 140 -19.22 -8.95 -4.78
CA GLN A 140 -19.26 -9.89 -5.91
C GLN A 140 -20.57 -10.68 -5.94
#